data_AF-A0A919RN03-F1
#
_entry.id   AF-A0A919RN03-F1
#
_cell.length_a   1.000
_cell.length_b   1.000
_cell.length_c   1.000
_cell.angle_alpha   90.00
_cell.angle_beta   90.00
_cell.angle_gamma   90.00
#
_symmetry.space_group_name_H-M   'P 1'
#
loop_
_entity.id
_entity.type
_entity.pdbx_description
1 polymer ?
#
loop_
_entity_poly.entity_id
_entity_poly.type
_entity_poly.pdbx_seq_one_letter_code
_entity_poly.pdbx_strand_id
1 'polypeptide(L)'
;MFRRLVASVLGVLATVVTFSVIPVQTASAMSYVEVTYSPVSTAEYCRAHVSPHTWVAPFEMTGLACHVTEPGQPFRRVHVNPVAVCSYLDRANARPVLAARRAHPTDALTCRYDTTPTVPPPTTVDVIHSPVSVGGYCNQQVASDSWIGVYRNGRFLCLRNSGNIDFNPYTACAWLDRPASRPVVAAIGHSSEALVCRYQA
;
A
#
# COMPACT_ATOMS: atom_id res chain seq x y z
N MET A 1 -27.91 64.08 -28.50
CA MET A 1 -28.18 62.74 -29.06
C MET A 1 -26.85 62.01 -29.20
N PHE A 2 -26.76 60.79 -28.64
CA PHE A 2 -25.65 59.80 -28.68
C PHE A 2 -24.26 60.21 -28.16
N ARG A 3 -23.41 59.32 -27.61
CA ARG A 3 -23.47 58.23 -26.61
C ARG A 3 -21.98 57.90 -26.35
N ARG A 4 -21.64 57.53 -25.11
CA ARG A 4 -20.31 57.11 -24.61
C ARG A 4 -19.61 56.07 -25.49
N LEU A 5 -18.28 55.96 -25.37
CA LEU A 5 -17.58 54.71 -25.00
C LEU A 5 -16.09 54.95 -24.69
N VAL A 6 -15.74 54.89 -23.41
CA VAL A 6 -14.37 54.69 -22.91
C VAL A 6 -14.17 53.18 -22.81
N ALA A 7 -13.24 52.63 -23.58
CA ALA A 7 -12.87 51.22 -23.51
C ALA A 7 -11.62 51.06 -22.65
N SER A 8 -11.82 50.61 -21.41
CA SER A 8 -10.75 50.22 -20.48
C SER A 8 -10.33 48.78 -20.78
N VAL A 9 -9.09 48.59 -21.25
CA VAL A 9 -8.48 47.26 -21.42
C VAL A 9 -7.92 46.80 -20.07
N LEU A 10 -8.63 45.92 -19.38
CA LEU A 10 -8.12 45.17 -18.23
C LEU A 10 -7.36 43.94 -18.76
N GLY A 11 -6.03 44.01 -18.69
CA GLY A 11 -5.15 42.87 -18.94
C GLY A 11 -5.27 41.84 -17.83
N VAL A 12 -5.73 40.63 -18.17
CA VAL A 12 -5.76 39.47 -17.28
C VAL A 12 -4.34 38.91 -17.19
N LEU A 13 -3.67 39.12 -16.06
CA LEU A 13 -2.45 38.40 -15.69
C LEU A 13 -2.82 36.93 -15.43
N ALA A 14 -2.45 36.06 -16.35
CA ALA A 14 -2.50 34.62 -16.14
C ALA A 14 -1.33 34.21 -15.22
N THR A 15 -1.62 34.03 -13.94
CA THR A 15 -0.70 33.41 -12.98
C THR A 15 -0.60 31.92 -13.28
N VAL A 16 0.53 31.51 -13.87
CA VAL A 16 0.89 30.11 -14.07
C VAL A 16 1.18 29.48 -12.69
N VAL A 17 0.28 28.62 -12.22
CA VAL A 17 0.50 27.81 -11.01
C VAL A 17 1.42 26.65 -11.38
N THR A 18 2.69 26.74 -10.98
CA THR A 18 3.64 25.64 -11.10
C THR A 18 3.42 24.65 -9.96
N PHE A 19 2.98 23.43 -10.29
CA PHE A 19 2.89 22.31 -9.35
C PHE A 19 4.27 21.64 -9.25
N SER A 20 4.92 21.74 -8.09
CA SER A 20 6.12 20.97 -7.78
C SER A 20 5.72 19.68 -7.08
N VAL A 21 5.69 18.58 -7.84
CA VAL A 21 5.55 17.22 -7.31
C VAL A 21 6.94 16.78 -6.83
N ILE A 22 7.15 16.69 -5.51
CA ILE A 22 8.39 16.13 -4.95
C ILE A 22 8.12 14.64 -4.66
N PRO A 23 8.64 13.70 -5.46
CA PRO A 23 8.58 12.30 -5.09
C PRO A 23 9.54 12.06 -3.92
N VAL A 24 9.02 11.85 -2.72
CA VAL A 24 9.79 11.28 -1.61
C VAL A 24 9.95 9.79 -1.88
N GLN A 25 11.02 9.41 -2.56
CA GLN A 25 11.41 8.00 -2.68
C GLN A 25 12.14 7.59 -1.40
N THR A 26 11.42 7.00 -0.46
CA THR A 26 12.04 6.23 0.62
C THR A 26 12.66 4.98 0.02
N ALA A 27 14.00 4.89 0.04
CA ALA A 27 14.70 3.67 -0.31
C ALA A 27 14.28 2.55 0.66
N SER A 28 13.54 1.55 0.18
CA SER A 28 13.20 0.37 0.97
C SER A 28 14.45 -0.50 1.11
N ALA A 29 15.01 -0.56 2.32
CA ALA A 29 16.00 -1.58 2.65
C ALA A 29 15.34 -2.96 2.47
N MET A 30 15.96 -3.83 1.65
CA MET A 30 15.50 -5.20 1.45
C MET A 30 15.54 -5.92 2.80
N SER A 31 14.37 -6.23 3.34
CA SER A 31 14.21 -6.91 4.62
C SER A 31 14.01 -8.40 4.35
N TYR A 32 14.68 -9.25 5.12
CA TYR A 32 14.50 -10.70 5.05
C TYR A 32 14.31 -11.28 6.45
N VAL A 33 13.63 -12.43 6.51
CA VAL A 33 13.49 -13.21 7.73
C VAL A 33 13.98 -14.63 7.50
N GLU A 34 14.69 -15.20 8.47
CA GLU A 34 15.10 -16.59 8.46
C GLU A 34 14.26 -17.38 9.46
N VAL A 35 13.71 -18.50 9.02
CA VAL A 35 12.92 -19.41 9.86
C VAL A 35 13.51 -20.80 9.73
N THR A 36 13.72 -21.48 10.85
CA THR A 36 14.25 -22.84 10.88
C THR A 36 13.15 -23.82 11.26
N TYR A 37 12.93 -24.81 10.41
CA TYR A 37 11.93 -25.86 10.58
C TYR A 37 12.60 -27.17 10.94
N SER A 38 12.08 -27.82 11.98
CA SER A 38 12.54 -29.14 12.39
C SER A 38 12.31 -30.19 11.28
N PRO A 39 13.04 -31.32 11.29
CA PRO A 39 12.78 -32.42 10.37
C PRO A 39 11.33 -32.95 10.43
N VAL A 40 10.68 -32.86 11.60
CA VAL A 40 9.27 -33.27 11.79
C VAL A 40 8.32 -32.26 11.16
N SER A 41 8.56 -30.96 11.34
CA SER A 41 7.77 -29.91 10.68
C SER A 41 7.89 -30.01 9.16
N THR A 42 9.09 -30.27 8.66
CA THR A 42 9.37 -30.47 7.24
C THR A 42 8.62 -31.70 6.68
N ALA A 43 8.40 -32.74 7.49
CA ALA A 43 7.66 -33.92 7.09
C ALA A 43 6.18 -33.64 6.76
N GLU A 44 5.61 -32.50 7.18
CA GLU A 44 4.26 -32.09 6.77
C GLU A 44 4.14 -31.94 5.25
N TYR A 45 5.15 -31.36 4.60
CA TYR A 45 5.18 -31.27 3.14
C TYR A 45 5.21 -32.66 2.51
N CYS A 46 6.07 -33.54 3.01
CA CYS A 46 6.23 -34.89 2.48
C CYS A 46 4.97 -35.73 2.66
N ARG A 47 4.25 -35.59 3.79
CA ARG A 47 2.96 -36.26 3.99
C ARG A 47 1.91 -35.81 2.99
N ALA A 48 1.91 -34.52 2.66
CA ALA A 48 0.95 -33.95 1.73
C ALA A 48 1.28 -34.25 0.25
N HIS A 49 2.57 -34.33 -0.13
CA HIS A 49 2.98 -34.34 -1.54
C HIS A 49 3.78 -35.57 -1.99
N VAL A 50 4.28 -36.39 -1.05
CA VAL A 50 5.14 -37.54 -1.37
C VAL A 50 4.50 -38.85 -0.92
N SER A 51 4.23 -39.01 0.37
CA SER A 51 3.55 -40.20 0.91
C SER A 51 3.03 -39.91 2.32
N PRO A 52 1.79 -40.31 2.65
CA PRO A 52 1.22 -40.14 3.99
C PRO A 52 1.99 -40.93 5.06
N HIS A 53 2.81 -41.90 4.65
CA HIS A 53 3.68 -42.70 5.52
C HIS A 53 5.05 -42.04 5.80
N THR A 54 5.19 -40.75 5.52
CA THR A 54 6.38 -39.98 5.89
C THR A 54 6.23 -39.42 7.30
N TRP A 55 7.21 -39.63 8.16
CA TRP A 55 7.18 -39.13 9.54
C TRP A 55 8.32 -38.14 9.85
N VAL A 56 9.38 -38.12 9.04
CA VAL A 56 10.50 -37.19 9.17
C VAL A 56 11.04 -36.79 7.79
N ALA A 57 11.57 -35.58 7.70
CA ALA A 57 12.24 -35.08 6.51
C ALA A 57 13.52 -34.30 6.87
N PRO A 58 14.64 -34.98 7.16
CA PRO A 58 15.90 -34.33 7.49
C PRO A 58 16.58 -33.73 6.26
N PHE A 59 17.35 -32.67 6.49
CA PHE A 59 18.26 -32.09 5.51
C PHE A 59 19.60 -32.83 5.56
N GLU A 60 19.77 -33.79 4.65
CA GLU A 60 20.98 -34.62 4.52
C GLU A 60 22.05 -33.92 3.68
N MET A 61 23.25 -34.51 3.58
CA MET A 61 24.33 -33.97 2.75
C MET A 61 23.93 -33.81 1.28
N THR A 62 23.08 -34.70 0.78
CA THR A 62 22.60 -34.70 -0.62
C THR A 62 21.37 -33.80 -0.82
N GLY A 63 20.84 -33.19 0.24
CA GLY A 63 19.67 -32.33 0.22
C GLY A 63 18.56 -32.79 1.15
N LEU A 64 17.41 -32.15 1.06
CA LEU A 64 16.24 -32.46 1.86
C LEU A 64 15.60 -33.78 1.40
N ALA A 65 15.42 -34.73 2.31
CA ALA A 65 14.95 -36.07 1.99
C ALA A 65 13.71 -36.44 2.81
N CYS A 66 12.63 -36.85 2.17
CA CYS A 66 11.47 -37.46 2.82
C CYS A 66 11.76 -38.93 3.14
N HIS A 67 11.63 -39.31 4.40
CA HIS A 67 11.83 -40.68 4.87
C HIS A 67 10.50 -41.44 4.88
N VAL A 68 10.29 -42.31 3.90
CA VAL A 68 9.02 -43.01 3.67
C VAL A 68 9.11 -44.45 4.19
N THR A 69 8.14 -44.85 5.02
CA THR A 69 8.05 -46.22 5.56
C THR A 69 6.64 -46.78 5.31
N GLU A 70 6.44 -47.37 4.13
CA GLU A 70 5.17 -47.98 3.74
C GLU A 70 5.06 -49.43 4.27
N PRO A 71 3.88 -49.91 4.69
CA PRO A 71 3.71 -51.28 5.17
C PRO A 71 4.12 -52.31 4.10
N GLY A 72 5.02 -53.23 4.45
CA GLY A 72 5.49 -54.28 3.55
C GLY A 72 6.47 -53.82 2.46
N GLN A 73 6.90 -52.55 2.47
CA GLN A 73 7.91 -52.01 1.56
C GLN A 73 9.21 -51.70 2.31
N PRO A 74 10.38 -51.79 1.64
CA PRO A 74 11.62 -51.33 2.23
C PRO A 74 11.58 -49.81 2.44
N PHE A 75 12.35 -49.35 3.42
CA PHE A 75 12.55 -47.93 3.68
C PHE A 75 13.04 -47.20 2.42
N ARG A 76 12.38 -46.09 2.08
CA ARG A 76 12.65 -45.28 0.89
C ARG A 76 12.98 -43.85 1.28
N ARG A 77 13.97 -43.27 0.62
CA ARG A 77 14.28 -41.83 0.66
C ARG A 77 13.86 -41.18 -0.63
N VAL A 78 13.12 -40.08 -0.53
CA VAL A 78 12.70 -39.28 -1.69
C VAL A 78 13.24 -37.86 -1.50
N HIS A 79 14.16 -37.44 -2.36
CA HIS A 79 14.68 -36.08 -2.32
C HIS A 79 13.65 -35.08 -2.85
N VAL A 80 13.50 -33.96 -2.14
CA VAL A 80 12.55 -32.90 -2.47
C VAL A 80 13.27 -31.56 -2.57
N ASN A 81 12.69 -30.65 -3.35
CA ASN A 81 13.23 -29.30 -3.49
C ASN A 81 13.01 -28.53 -2.17
N PRO A 82 14.08 -28.12 -1.46
CA PRO A 82 13.94 -27.42 -0.19
C PRO A 82 13.23 -26.07 -0.32
N VAL A 83 13.31 -25.40 -1.47
CA VAL A 83 12.58 -24.14 -1.75
C VAL A 83 11.07 -24.39 -1.80
N ALA A 84 10.64 -25.49 -2.43
CA ALA A 84 9.22 -25.86 -2.48
C ALA A 84 8.66 -26.18 -1.09
N VAL A 85 9.46 -26.81 -0.24
CA VAL A 85 9.11 -27.06 1.16
C VAL A 85 8.97 -25.76 1.94
N CYS A 86 9.92 -24.82 1.81
CA CYS A 86 9.82 -23.49 2.42
C CYS A 86 8.53 -22.77 2.01
N SER A 87 8.21 -22.74 0.71
CA SER A 87 6.98 -22.12 0.22
C SER A 87 5.72 -22.76 0.80
N TYR A 88 5.71 -24.09 0.97
CA TYR A 88 4.58 -24.80 1.59
C TYR A 88 4.43 -24.46 3.07
N LEU A 89 5.53 -24.42 3.82
CA LEU A 89 5.51 -24.18 5.26
C LEU A 89 5.16 -22.72 5.61
N ASP A 90 5.47 -21.76 4.72
CA ASP A 90 5.14 -20.35 4.90
C ASP A 90 3.89 -19.89 4.14
N ARG A 91 3.04 -20.84 3.73
CA ARG A 91 1.80 -20.59 2.96
C ARG A 91 0.89 -19.53 3.59
N ALA A 92 0.91 -19.37 4.91
CA ALA A 92 0.11 -18.38 5.63
C ALA A 92 0.56 -16.93 5.38
N ASN A 93 1.85 -16.72 5.13
CA ASN A 93 2.44 -15.40 4.91
C ASN A 93 2.73 -15.13 3.42
N ALA A 94 2.68 -16.17 2.57
CA ALA A 94 2.90 -16.11 1.13
C ALA A 94 4.17 -15.35 0.71
N ARG A 95 5.22 -15.42 1.55
CA ARG A 95 6.46 -14.68 1.30
C ARG A 95 7.30 -15.40 0.24
N PRO A 96 7.92 -14.66 -0.69
CA PRO A 96 8.89 -15.24 -1.62
C PRO A 96 10.05 -15.90 -0.88
N VAL A 97 10.41 -17.12 -1.29
CA VAL A 97 11.58 -17.82 -0.74
C VAL A 97 12.82 -17.32 -1.47
N LEU A 98 13.74 -16.71 -0.73
CA LEU A 98 15.02 -16.24 -1.26
C LEU A 98 16.08 -17.34 -1.25
N ALA A 99 16.08 -18.20 -0.23
CA ALA A 99 17.02 -19.29 -0.10
C ALA A 99 16.51 -20.37 0.86
N ALA A 100 17.01 -21.60 0.70
CA ALA A 100 16.75 -22.71 1.60
C ALA A 100 18.06 -23.46 1.84
N ARG A 101 18.42 -23.70 3.11
CA ARG A 101 19.70 -24.30 3.49
C ARG A 101 19.59 -25.21 4.71
N ARG A 102 20.59 -26.07 4.91
CA ARG A 102 20.73 -26.85 6.15
C ARG A 102 21.09 -25.93 7.32
N ALA A 103 20.41 -26.11 8.45
CA ALA A 103 20.67 -25.37 9.68
C ALA A 103 21.81 -26.02 10.48
N HIS A 104 23.04 -25.52 10.40
CA HIS A 104 24.15 -26.10 11.16
C HIS A 104 23.96 -25.87 12.68
N PRO A 105 24.19 -26.87 13.56
CA PRO A 105 24.69 -28.24 13.33
C PRO A 105 23.58 -29.32 13.16
N THR A 106 22.33 -28.92 13.01
CA THR A 106 21.18 -29.83 12.94
C THR A 106 20.86 -30.27 11.50
N ASP A 107 20.04 -31.31 11.35
CA ASP A 107 19.45 -31.70 10.05
C ASP A 107 18.17 -30.89 9.73
N ALA A 108 17.99 -29.73 10.35
CA ALA A 108 16.83 -28.86 10.12
C ALA A 108 16.98 -28.04 8.83
N LEU A 109 15.85 -27.57 8.32
CA LEU A 109 15.74 -26.70 7.15
C LEU A 109 15.62 -25.24 7.59
N THR A 110 16.59 -24.39 7.24
CA THR A 110 16.47 -22.93 7.36
C THR A 110 16.01 -22.32 6.04
N CYS A 111 14.88 -21.64 6.06
CA CYS A 111 14.30 -20.90 4.95
C CYS A 111 14.53 -19.40 5.15
N ARG A 112 15.03 -18.72 4.12
CA ARG A 112 15.12 -17.26 4.08
C ARG A 112 14.01 -16.72 3.20
N TYR A 113 13.15 -15.90 3.77
CA TYR A 113 12.01 -15.29 3.07
C TYR A 113 12.23 -13.81 2.87
N ASP A 114 11.73 -13.30 1.75
CA ASP A 114 11.60 -11.87 1.50
C ASP A 114 10.43 -11.32 2.33
N THR A 115 10.69 -10.31 3.15
CA THR A 115 9.64 -9.61 3.91
C THR A 115 9.28 -8.28 3.27
N THR A 116 9.85 -7.98 2.10
CA THR A 116 9.39 -6.87 1.28
C THR A 116 7.91 -7.09 0.97
N PRO A 117 7.02 -6.15 1.32
CA PRO A 117 5.61 -6.30 1.03
C PRO A 117 5.42 -6.50 -0.48
N THR A 118 4.93 -7.68 -0.86
CA THR A 118 4.65 -8.08 -2.26
C THR A 118 3.51 -7.28 -2.88
N VAL A 119 2.75 -6.55 -2.05
CA VAL A 119 1.83 -5.51 -2.49
C VAL A 119 2.61 -4.20 -2.44
N PRO A 120 2.89 -3.52 -3.57
CA PRO A 120 3.40 -2.15 -3.49
C PRO A 120 2.43 -1.39 -2.58
N PRO A 121 2.90 -0.63 -1.57
CA PRO A 121 2.00 0.18 -0.76
C PRO A 121 1.10 0.93 -1.74
N PRO A 122 -0.24 1.00 -1.51
CA PRO A 122 -1.13 1.71 -2.42
C PRO A 122 -0.48 3.05 -2.67
N THR A 123 -0.07 3.26 -3.93
CA THR A 123 0.59 4.49 -4.31
C THR A 123 -0.43 5.56 -3.98
N THR A 124 -0.09 6.47 -3.08
CA THR A 124 -1.00 7.56 -2.71
C THR A 124 -0.45 8.85 -3.25
N VAL A 125 -1.34 9.67 -3.79
CA VAL A 125 -1.02 11.01 -4.26
C VAL A 125 -1.73 12.00 -3.36
N ASP A 126 -0.94 12.89 -2.74
CA ASP A 126 -1.46 14.01 -2.00
C ASP A 126 -1.60 15.21 -2.93
N VAL A 127 -2.82 15.75 -3.04
CA VAL A 127 -3.11 16.99 -3.75
C VAL A 127 -3.50 18.05 -2.73
N ILE A 128 -2.78 19.16 -2.74
CA ILE A 128 -3.04 20.29 -1.84
C ILE A 128 -3.98 21.27 -2.55
N HIS A 129 -5.15 21.50 -1.97
CA HIS A 129 -6.11 22.48 -2.44
C HIS A 129 -6.08 23.72 -1.54
N SER A 130 -5.65 24.84 -2.10
CA SER A 130 -5.65 26.13 -1.39
C SER A 130 -7.06 26.53 -0.96
N PRO A 131 -7.21 27.41 0.06
CA PRO A 131 -8.53 27.80 0.52
C PRO A 131 -9.46 28.38 -0.57
N VAL A 132 -8.86 29.07 -1.55
CA VAL A 132 -9.58 29.64 -2.70
C VAL A 132 -9.94 28.55 -3.71
N SER A 133 -9.04 27.58 -3.94
CA SER A 133 -9.30 26.44 -4.84
C SER A 133 -10.50 25.62 -4.36
N VAL A 134 -10.62 25.43 -3.04
CA VAL A 134 -11.79 24.74 -2.45
C VAL A 134 -13.03 25.64 -2.43
N GLY A 135 -12.85 26.96 -2.55
CA GLY A 135 -13.93 27.94 -2.65
C GLY A 135 -14.96 27.62 -3.74
N GLY A 136 -14.52 27.05 -4.87
CA GLY A 136 -15.43 26.60 -5.94
C GLY A 136 -16.39 25.49 -5.49
N TYR A 137 -15.91 24.53 -4.68
CA TYR A 137 -16.76 23.50 -4.07
C TYR A 137 -17.78 24.13 -3.12
N CYS A 138 -17.30 25.01 -2.23
CA CYS A 138 -18.14 25.67 -1.24
C CYS A 138 -19.24 26.50 -1.89
N ASN A 139 -18.91 27.23 -2.95
CA ASN A 139 -19.85 28.05 -3.70
C ASN A 139 -20.94 27.21 -4.38
N GLN A 140 -20.56 26.10 -4.99
CA GLN A 140 -21.46 25.32 -5.84
C GLN A 140 -22.21 24.22 -5.11
N GLN A 141 -21.64 23.66 -4.04
CA GLN A 141 -22.18 22.47 -3.36
C GLN A 141 -22.69 22.75 -1.95
N VAL A 142 -22.28 23.87 -1.33
CA VAL A 142 -22.62 24.16 0.06
C VAL A 142 -23.50 25.41 0.18
N ALA A 143 -23.00 26.56 -0.28
CA ALA A 143 -23.74 27.82 -0.29
C ALA A 143 -23.15 28.79 -1.31
N SER A 144 -24.00 29.44 -2.11
CA SER A 144 -23.59 30.36 -3.19
C SER A 144 -22.92 31.66 -2.71
N ASP A 145 -22.98 31.96 -1.42
CA ASP A 145 -22.27 33.08 -0.78
C ASP A 145 -20.95 32.64 -0.10
N SER A 146 -20.52 31.39 -0.30
CA SER A 146 -19.30 30.84 0.27
C SER A 146 -18.22 30.66 -0.79
N TRP A 147 -17.07 31.30 -0.61
CA TRP A 147 -16.02 31.39 -1.64
C TRP A 147 -14.64 30.95 -1.12
N ILE A 148 -14.57 30.55 0.15
CA ILE A 148 -13.33 30.12 0.81
C ILE A 148 -13.65 28.86 1.63
N GLY A 149 -12.90 27.80 1.39
CA GLY A 149 -12.93 26.57 2.20
C GLY A 149 -11.64 26.40 2.98
N VAL A 150 -11.70 26.24 4.30
CA VAL A 150 -10.50 26.05 5.14
C VAL A 150 -10.57 24.76 5.93
N TYR A 151 -9.44 24.09 6.13
CA TYR A 151 -9.34 22.97 7.06
C TYR A 151 -8.67 23.44 8.35
N ARG A 152 -9.44 23.54 9.44
CA ARG A 152 -8.98 24.07 10.72
C ARG A 152 -9.50 23.20 11.86
N ASN A 153 -8.63 22.88 12.82
CA ASN A 153 -8.97 22.10 14.02
C ASN A 153 -9.66 20.75 13.70
N GLY A 154 -9.20 20.04 12.66
CA GLY A 154 -9.77 18.76 12.26
C GLY A 154 -11.11 18.85 11.52
N ARG A 155 -11.56 20.06 11.18
CA ARG A 155 -12.86 20.31 10.52
C ARG A 155 -12.65 21.07 9.23
N PHE A 156 -13.49 20.80 8.24
CA PHE A 156 -13.46 21.48 6.95
C PHE A 156 -14.63 22.47 6.88
N LEU A 157 -14.30 23.75 6.79
CA LEU A 157 -15.22 24.85 7.00
C LEU A 157 -15.46 25.66 5.71
N CYS A 158 -16.72 25.70 5.33
CA CYS A 158 -17.38 26.67 4.46
C CYS A 158 -17.44 28.10 5.00
N LEU A 159 -16.54 29.03 4.66
CA LEU A 159 -16.66 30.42 5.13
C LEU A 159 -17.72 31.19 4.32
N ARG A 160 -18.68 31.81 5.00
CA ARG A 160 -19.76 32.62 4.40
C ARG A 160 -19.95 33.92 5.17
N ASN A 161 -20.67 34.89 4.59
CA ASN A 161 -20.91 36.17 5.25
C ASN A 161 -21.75 36.04 6.54
N SER A 162 -22.59 34.99 6.63
CA SER A 162 -23.42 34.72 7.80
C SER A 162 -22.78 33.74 8.82
N GLY A 163 -21.50 33.41 8.68
CA GLY A 163 -20.77 32.51 9.59
C GLY A 163 -19.99 31.40 8.88
N ASN A 164 -19.86 30.24 9.53
CA ASN A 164 -19.12 29.10 8.99
C ASN A 164 -20.03 27.85 8.94
N ILE A 165 -19.96 27.07 7.85
CA ILE A 165 -20.58 25.75 7.77
C ILE A 165 -19.50 24.70 7.91
N ASP A 166 -19.73 23.68 8.72
CA ASP A 166 -18.88 22.48 8.72
C ASP A 166 -19.35 21.50 7.65
N PHE A 167 -18.41 20.90 6.93
CA PHE A 167 -18.70 19.95 5.87
C PHE A 167 -17.74 18.77 5.89
N ASN A 168 -18.20 17.65 5.31
CA ASN A 168 -17.37 16.47 5.19
C ASN A 168 -16.19 16.75 4.21
N PRO A 169 -14.93 16.69 4.65
CA PRO A 169 -13.79 16.95 3.77
C PRO A 169 -13.63 15.92 2.65
N TYR A 170 -14.12 14.68 2.85
CA TYR A 170 -14.05 13.64 1.83
C TYR A 170 -14.92 13.94 0.61
N THR A 171 -16.10 14.54 0.80
CA THR A 171 -16.97 14.91 -0.32
C THR A 171 -16.40 16.09 -1.11
N ALA A 172 -15.71 17.01 -0.43
CA ALA A 172 -14.96 18.08 -1.08
C ALA A 172 -13.83 17.51 -1.94
N CYS A 173 -13.03 16.59 -1.39
CA CYS A 173 -11.97 15.91 -2.13
C CYS A 173 -12.49 15.12 -3.36
N ALA A 174 -13.62 14.42 -3.22
CA ALA A 174 -14.24 13.70 -4.33
C ALA A 174 -14.77 14.64 -5.43
N TRP A 175 -15.21 15.85 -5.07
CA TRP A 175 -15.65 16.85 -6.03
C TRP A 175 -14.47 17.54 -6.74
N LEU A 176 -13.38 17.79 -6.02
CA LEU A 176 -12.20 18.47 -6.55
C LEU A 176 -11.38 17.59 -7.52
N ASP A 177 -11.46 16.26 -7.40
CA ASP A 177 -10.77 15.31 -8.29
C ASP A 177 -11.52 15.06 -9.62
N ARG A 178 -12.45 15.94 -10.03
CA ARG A 178 -13.30 15.66 -11.20
C ARG A 178 -12.53 15.80 -12.53
N PRO A 179 -12.70 14.84 -13.48
CA PRO A 179 -13.53 13.62 -13.37
C PRO A 179 -12.92 12.60 -12.40
N ALA A 180 -13.73 12.14 -11.43
CA ALA A 180 -13.30 11.34 -10.28
C ALA A 180 -12.58 10.07 -10.76
N SER A 181 -11.26 10.15 -10.78
CA SER A 181 -10.41 9.09 -11.31
C SER A 181 -9.85 8.23 -10.19
N ARG A 182 -9.86 8.75 -8.94
CA ARG A 182 -9.18 8.13 -7.82
C ARG A 182 -10.03 8.14 -6.54
N PRO A 183 -10.06 7.04 -5.78
CA PRO A 183 -10.74 7.02 -4.49
C PRO A 183 -9.98 7.87 -3.47
N VAL A 184 -10.71 8.64 -2.66
CA VAL A 184 -10.16 9.44 -1.56
C VAL A 184 -9.88 8.51 -0.38
N VAL A 185 -8.61 8.43 0.02
CA VAL A 185 -8.14 7.59 1.14
C VAL A 185 -8.03 8.40 2.43
N ALA A 186 -7.75 9.70 2.32
CA ALA A 186 -7.74 10.61 3.46
C ALA A 186 -8.01 12.06 3.05
N ALA A 187 -8.48 12.86 4.01
CA ALA A 187 -8.62 14.30 3.87
C ALA A 187 -8.03 14.98 5.11
N ILE A 188 -6.95 15.74 4.92
CA ILE A 188 -6.05 16.17 5.99
C ILE A 188 -5.90 17.70 5.94
N GLY A 189 -5.72 18.33 7.10
CA GLY A 189 -5.37 19.75 7.18
C GLY A 189 -3.90 20.04 6.92
N HIS A 190 -3.62 21.09 6.16
CA HIS A 190 -2.28 21.66 6.02
C HIS A 190 -2.05 22.80 7.02
N SER A 191 -0.78 23.15 7.29
CA SER A 191 -0.42 24.28 8.16
C SER A 191 -0.95 25.63 7.66
N SER A 192 -1.26 25.74 6.36
CA SER A 192 -1.84 26.91 5.71
C SER A 192 -3.36 26.89 5.66
N GLU A 193 -4.01 26.05 6.48
CA GLU A 193 -5.46 25.80 6.46
C GLU A 193 -5.99 25.24 5.13
N ALA A 194 -5.08 24.78 4.26
CA ALA A 194 -5.45 24.12 3.01
C ALA A 194 -5.99 22.71 3.27
N LEU A 195 -6.84 22.24 2.36
CA LEU A 195 -7.33 20.87 2.34
C LEU A 195 -6.35 20.02 1.54
N VAL A 196 -5.77 18.99 2.16
CA VAL A 196 -4.96 17.98 1.49
C VAL A 196 -5.83 16.75 1.24
N CYS A 197 -6.02 16.42 -0.03
CA CYS A 197 -6.76 15.24 -0.46
C CYS A 197 -5.76 14.15 -0.85
N ARG A 198 -5.80 13.02 -0.13
CA ARG A 198 -4.98 11.84 -0.43
C ARG A 198 -5.79 10.87 -1.26
N TYR A 199 -5.31 10.58 -2.45
CA TYR A 199 -5.95 9.68 -3.41
C TYR A 199 -5.16 8.40 -3.57
N GLN A 200 -5.82 7.29 -3.88
CA GLN A 200 -5.14 6.10 -4.40
C GLN A 200 -4.77 6.35 -5.87
N ALA A 201 -3.48 6.22 -6.20
CA ALA A 201 -2.92 6.41 -7.53
C ALA A 201 -3.17 5.19 -8.42
#